data_AF-A0A7S1HNT8-F1
#
_entry.id   AF-A0A7S1HNT8-F1
#
_cell.length_a   1.000
_cell.length_b   1.000
_cell.length_c   1.000
_cell.angle_alpha   90.00
_cell.angle_beta   90.00
_cell.angle_gamma   90.00
#
_symmetry.space_group_name_H-M   'P 1'
#
loop_
_entity.id
_entity.type
_entity.pdbx_description
1 polymer ?
#
loop_
_entity_poly.entity_id
_entity_poly.type
_entity_poly.pdbx_seq_one_letter_code
_entity_poly.pdbx_strand_id
1 'polypeptide(L)'
;GLKGGPVGGVLSRDEVAKLLHDMLEFCLRERSEDSQLLKALGQCVDVCMNGVDMLQKRARRVRLRYTIVKARNMEKLKGCDKALPRYMVTSKLYYQYLTRVMQRQRKFGTSPLVRNLSAQILQLSTYAYSAVRSHGQLALLSCCRRYAGVCAFSMPRLIALIQDTDSDKPGHDQRVVGATTMLSTGYFQDRILRDWPIMRLFLLAVCQSEHNDKDEVLDALDNTFNTFLAGWYQVSLSIPNYTEWDPPPA
;
A
#
# COMPACT_ATOMS: atom_id res chain seq x y z
N GLY A 1 -31.93 -16.12 17.08
CA GLY A 1 -30.69 -15.40 17.43
C GLY A 1 -29.76 -16.34 18.14
N LEU A 2 -28.66 -16.73 17.48
CA LEU A 2 -27.61 -17.54 18.10
C LEU A 2 -26.47 -16.60 18.50
N LYS A 3 -26.44 -16.21 19.77
CA LYS A 3 -25.26 -15.61 20.40
C LYS A 3 -24.24 -16.74 20.58
N GLY A 4 -23.38 -16.93 19.60
CA GLY A 4 -22.17 -17.74 19.78
C GLY A 4 -21.25 -17.00 20.74
N GLY A 5 -21.17 -17.46 21.98
CA GLY A 5 -20.14 -17.01 22.92
C GLY A 5 -18.74 -17.33 22.38
N PRO A 6 -17.72 -16.51 22.70
CA PRO A 6 -16.37 -16.76 22.24
C PRO A 6 -15.88 -18.09 22.84
N VAL A 7 -15.51 -19.03 21.98
CA VAL A 7 -14.83 -20.27 22.37
C VAL A 7 -13.49 -19.86 22.98
N GLY A 8 -13.36 -20.03 24.29
CA GLY A 8 -12.15 -19.74 25.05
C GLY A 8 -10.96 -20.52 24.50
N GLY A 9 -9.88 -19.81 24.19
CA GLY A 9 -8.60 -20.37 23.73
C GLY A 9 -8.02 -19.71 22.48
N VAL A 10 -8.80 -18.92 21.73
CA VAL A 10 -8.28 -18.18 20.57
C VAL A 10 -8.17 -16.71 20.95
N LEU A 11 -6.93 -16.21 21.09
CA LEU A 11 -6.65 -14.77 21.24
C LEU A 11 -7.42 -14.01 20.17
N SER A 12 -8.20 -13.01 20.60
CA SER A 12 -8.91 -12.16 19.65
C SER A 12 -7.90 -11.39 18.80
N ARG A 13 -8.26 -11.11 17.54
CA ARG A 13 -7.38 -10.34 16.64
C ARG A 13 -7.00 -8.98 17.24
N ASP A 14 -7.88 -8.41 18.06
CA ASP A 14 -7.66 -7.14 18.73
C ASP A 14 -6.63 -7.26 19.86
N GLU A 15 -6.63 -8.34 20.63
CA GLU A 15 -5.60 -8.63 21.64
C GLU A 15 -4.23 -8.85 20.99
N VAL A 16 -4.18 -9.62 19.90
CA VAL A 16 -2.93 -9.83 19.14
C VAL A 16 -2.41 -8.51 18.57
N ALA A 17 -3.29 -7.67 18.04
CA ALA A 17 -2.92 -6.37 17.50
C ALA A 17 -2.43 -5.39 18.58
N LYS A 18 -2.99 -5.43 19.79
CA LYS A 18 -2.49 -4.67 20.95
C LYS A 18 -1.12 -5.16 21.39
N LEU A 19 -0.96 -6.47 21.56
CA LEU A 19 0.34 -7.06 21.92
C LEU A 19 1.44 -6.68 20.89
N LEU A 20 1.11 -6.75 19.60
CA LEU A 20 2.04 -6.34 18.54
C LEU A 20 2.38 -4.85 18.59
N HIS A 21 1.41 -4.00 18.93
CA HIS A 21 1.63 -2.56 19.12
C HIS A 21 2.64 -2.30 20.25
N ASP A 22 2.42 -2.92 21.40
CA ASP A 22 3.25 -2.77 22.60
C ASP A 22 4.67 -3.33 22.35
N MET A 23 4.77 -4.49 21.70
CA MET A 23 6.06 -5.08 21.33
C MET A 23 6.85 -4.22 20.35
N LEU A 24 6.19 -3.62 19.35
CA LEU A 24 6.84 -2.70 18.42
C LEU A 24 7.30 -1.44 19.11
N GLU A 25 6.49 -0.86 19.99
CA GLU A 25 6.86 0.33 20.74
C GLU A 25 8.07 0.06 21.65
N PHE A 26 8.08 -1.08 22.34
CA PHE A 26 9.21 -1.53 23.14
C PHE A 26 10.47 -1.73 22.30
N CYS A 27 10.39 -2.44 21.17
CA CYS A 27 11.55 -2.72 20.32
C CYS A 27 12.12 -1.44 19.68
N LEU A 28 11.26 -0.50 19.28
CA LEU A 28 11.70 0.79 18.72
C LEU A 28 12.40 1.67 19.77
N ARG A 29 12.06 1.52 21.06
CA ARG A 29 12.69 2.28 22.15
C ARG A 29 13.97 1.65 22.67
N GLU A 30 13.96 0.34 22.94
CA GLU A 30 15.04 -0.34 23.66
C GLU A 30 15.95 -1.20 22.77
N ARG A 31 15.49 -1.62 21.59
CA ARG A 31 16.20 -2.56 20.70
C ARG A 31 16.16 -2.12 19.24
N SER A 32 16.43 -0.84 19.01
CA SER A 32 16.38 -0.21 17.69
C SER A 32 17.38 -0.81 16.69
N GLU A 33 18.44 -1.46 17.17
CA GLU A 33 19.51 -2.07 16.37
C GLU A 33 19.17 -3.49 15.86
N ASP A 34 18.19 -4.18 16.47
CA ASP A 34 17.82 -5.54 16.05
C ASP A 34 16.92 -5.53 14.81
N SER A 35 17.56 -5.39 13.66
CA SER A 35 16.89 -5.37 12.35
C SER A 35 16.13 -6.66 12.02
N GLN A 36 16.53 -7.81 12.57
CA GLN A 36 15.86 -9.08 12.32
C GLN A 36 14.54 -9.17 13.09
N LEU A 37 14.56 -8.78 14.36
CA LEU A 37 13.36 -8.73 15.20
C LEU A 37 12.36 -7.71 14.65
N LEU A 38 12.80 -6.50 14.31
CA LEU A 38 11.92 -5.46 13.73
C LEU A 38 11.30 -5.92 12.41
N LYS A 39 12.06 -6.62 11.57
CA LYS A 39 11.54 -7.22 10.34
C LYS A 39 10.49 -8.29 10.62
N ALA A 40 10.74 -9.19 11.57
CA ALA A 40 9.79 -10.23 11.95
C ALA A 40 8.49 -9.63 12.53
N LEU A 41 8.60 -8.62 13.40
CA LEU A 41 7.45 -7.91 13.94
C LEU A 41 6.67 -7.18 12.85
N GLY A 42 7.35 -6.51 11.91
CA GLY A 42 6.72 -5.88 10.76
C GLY A 42 5.91 -6.89 9.92
N GLN A 43 6.43 -8.10 9.71
CA GLN A 43 5.71 -9.18 9.02
C GLN A 43 4.49 -9.66 9.82
N CYS A 44 4.61 -9.79 11.14
CA CYS A 44 3.48 -10.16 12.01
C CYS A 44 2.37 -9.10 11.94
N VAL A 45 2.73 -7.81 11.96
CA VAL A 45 1.75 -6.72 11.81
C VAL A 45 1.13 -6.75 10.41
N ASP A 46 1.92 -6.96 9.36
CA ASP A 46 1.40 -7.10 7.99
C ASP A 46 0.40 -8.25 7.89
N VAL A 47 0.71 -9.43 8.43
CA VAL A 47 -0.23 -10.56 8.44
C VAL A 47 -1.47 -10.23 9.27
N CYS A 48 -1.30 -9.62 10.44
CA CYS A 48 -2.40 -9.22 11.31
C CYS A 48 -3.31 -8.18 10.65
N MET A 49 -2.76 -7.21 9.92
CA MET A 49 -3.51 -6.14 9.27
C MET A 49 -4.00 -6.48 7.88
N ASN A 50 -3.28 -7.30 7.12
CA ASN A 50 -3.39 -7.55 5.68
C ASN A 50 -3.49 -9.04 5.31
N GLY A 51 -3.86 -9.94 6.24
CA GLY A 51 -3.99 -11.39 5.96
C GLY A 51 -4.80 -11.81 4.71
N VAL A 52 -5.51 -10.88 4.07
CA VAL A 52 -6.09 -11.06 2.72
C VAL A 52 -5.02 -11.28 1.65
N ASP A 53 -3.83 -10.72 1.76
CA ASP A 53 -2.80 -10.81 0.72
C ASP A 53 -2.32 -12.25 0.49
N MET A 54 -2.33 -13.07 1.55
CA MET A 54 -2.14 -14.52 1.44
C MET A 54 -3.26 -15.19 0.62
N LEU A 55 -4.51 -14.75 0.84
CA LEU A 55 -5.66 -15.18 0.03
C LEU A 55 -5.54 -14.67 -1.42
N GLN A 56 -5.04 -13.46 -1.66
CA GLN A 56 -4.80 -12.92 -3.00
C GLN A 56 -3.76 -13.74 -3.76
N LYS A 57 -2.62 -14.03 -3.15
CA LYS A 57 -1.56 -14.89 -3.73
C LYS A 57 -2.10 -16.28 -4.05
N ARG A 58 -2.92 -16.86 -3.16
CA ARG A 58 -3.58 -18.15 -3.41
C ARG A 58 -4.59 -18.06 -4.56
N ALA A 59 -5.43 -17.05 -4.60
CA ALA A 59 -6.42 -16.83 -5.65
C ALA A 59 -5.75 -16.64 -7.03
N ARG A 60 -4.65 -15.88 -7.11
CA ARG A 60 -3.87 -15.69 -8.34
C ARG A 60 -3.30 -17.01 -8.86
N ARG A 61 -2.74 -17.84 -7.98
CA ARG A 61 -2.23 -19.18 -8.34
C ARG A 61 -3.34 -20.09 -8.87
N VAL A 62 -4.50 -20.10 -8.22
CA VAL A 62 -5.67 -20.88 -8.67
C VAL A 62 -6.17 -20.38 -10.03
N ARG A 63 -6.28 -19.06 -10.22
CA ARG A 63 -6.67 -18.45 -11.50
C ARG A 63 -5.72 -18.85 -12.62
N LEU A 64 -4.41 -18.71 -12.40
CA LEU A 64 -3.41 -19.05 -13.41
C LEU A 64 -3.49 -20.52 -13.82
N ARG A 65 -3.56 -21.43 -12.82
CA ARG A 65 -3.75 -22.87 -13.08
C ARG A 65 -5.03 -23.14 -13.87
N TYR A 66 -6.14 -22.52 -13.49
CA TYR A 66 -7.40 -22.63 -14.21
C TYR A 66 -7.27 -22.17 -15.68
N THR A 67 -6.64 -21.02 -15.93
CA THR A 67 -6.45 -20.49 -17.29
C THR A 67 -5.60 -21.42 -18.16
N ILE A 68 -4.48 -21.93 -17.63
CA ILE A 68 -3.59 -22.84 -18.37
C ILE A 68 -4.32 -24.13 -18.73
N VAL A 69 -5.01 -24.73 -17.76
CA VAL A 69 -5.78 -25.96 -17.96
C VAL A 69 -6.92 -25.73 -18.95
N LYS A 70 -7.59 -24.57 -18.87
CA LYS A 70 -8.65 -24.20 -19.81
C LYS A 70 -8.13 -24.10 -21.23
N ALA A 71 -7.02 -23.41 -21.46
CA ALA A 71 -6.43 -23.30 -22.80
C ALA A 71 -6.13 -24.67 -23.39
N ARG A 72 -5.46 -25.56 -22.64
CA ARG A 72 -5.11 -26.93 -23.07
C ARG A 72 -6.33 -27.80 -23.40
N ASN A 73 -7.44 -27.63 -22.68
CA ASN A 73 -8.64 -28.42 -22.89
C ASN A 73 -9.54 -27.84 -24.00
N MET A 74 -9.59 -26.51 -24.15
CA MET A 74 -10.36 -25.86 -25.23
C MET A 74 -9.82 -26.22 -26.61
N GLU A 75 -8.50 -26.40 -26.76
CA GLU A 75 -7.89 -26.91 -28.00
C GLU A 75 -8.43 -28.30 -28.41
N LYS A 76 -8.80 -29.13 -27.41
CA LYS A 76 -9.31 -30.49 -27.61
C LYS A 76 -10.83 -30.57 -27.78
N LEU A 77 -11.56 -29.51 -27.41
CA LEU A 77 -13.03 -29.46 -27.34
C LEU A 77 -13.63 -28.49 -28.39
N LYS A 78 -13.11 -28.52 -29.63
CA LYS A 78 -13.65 -27.71 -30.73
C LYS A 78 -15.15 -28.02 -30.93
N GLY A 79 -16.01 -27.01 -30.78
CA GLY A 79 -17.45 -27.11 -31.00
C GLY A 79 -18.32 -27.13 -29.73
N CYS A 80 -17.75 -27.27 -28.54
CA CYS A 80 -18.49 -27.32 -27.28
C CYS A 80 -17.96 -26.29 -26.25
N ASP A 81 -18.24 -25.00 -26.49
CA ASP A 81 -17.74 -23.87 -25.66
C ASP A 81 -18.10 -23.92 -24.16
N LYS A 82 -19.06 -24.77 -23.78
CA LYS A 82 -19.55 -24.90 -22.39
C LYS A 82 -19.22 -26.24 -21.74
N ALA A 83 -18.66 -27.21 -22.46
CA ALA A 83 -18.36 -28.54 -21.92
C ALA A 83 -17.00 -28.54 -21.18
N LEU A 84 -17.00 -28.01 -19.95
CA LEU A 84 -15.82 -28.05 -19.08
C LEU A 84 -15.83 -29.31 -18.21
N PRO A 85 -14.70 -30.02 -18.09
CA PRO A 85 -14.56 -31.12 -17.13
C PRO A 85 -14.93 -30.71 -15.70
N ARG A 86 -15.51 -31.65 -14.92
CA ARG A 86 -16.00 -31.38 -13.55
C ARG A 86 -14.95 -30.73 -12.64
N TYR A 87 -13.69 -31.15 -12.72
CA TYR A 87 -12.59 -30.60 -11.91
C TYR A 87 -12.26 -29.13 -12.25
N MET A 88 -12.53 -28.69 -13.48
CA MET A 88 -12.38 -27.29 -13.87
C MET A 88 -13.51 -26.43 -13.31
N VAL A 89 -14.73 -26.97 -13.27
CA VAL A 89 -15.88 -26.30 -12.67
C VAL A 89 -15.67 -26.10 -11.17
N THR A 90 -15.18 -27.12 -10.45
CA THR A 90 -14.86 -26.99 -9.02
C THR A 90 -13.75 -25.96 -8.76
N SER A 91 -12.70 -25.95 -9.60
CA SER A 91 -11.63 -24.95 -9.53
C SER A 91 -12.15 -23.53 -9.76
N LYS A 92 -13.07 -23.35 -10.73
CA LYS A 92 -13.73 -22.06 -11.00
C LYS A 92 -14.58 -21.61 -9.82
N LEU A 93 -15.39 -22.50 -9.23
CA LEU A 93 -16.20 -22.20 -8.06
C LEU A 93 -15.34 -21.81 -6.86
N TYR A 94 -14.25 -22.55 -6.61
CA TYR A 94 -13.31 -22.22 -5.54
C TYR A 94 -12.64 -20.85 -5.75
N TYR A 95 -12.24 -20.53 -6.98
CA TYR A 95 -11.71 -19.20 -7.30
C TYR A 95 -12.75 -18.08 -7.09
N GLN A 96 -14.00 -18.31 -7.48
CA GLN A 96 -15.10 -17.36 -7.24
C GLN A 96 -15.36 -17.15 -5.75
N TYR A 97 -15.34 -18.23 -4.96
CA TYR A 97 -15.44 -18.17 -3.50
C TYR A 97 -14.33 -17.29 -2.90
N LEU A 98 -13.06 -17.54 -3.26
CA LEU A 98 -11.94 -16.73 -2.79
C LEU A 98 -12.10 -15.25 -3.16
N THR A 99 -12.56 -14.97 -4.38
CA THR A 99 -12.78 -13.60 -4.85
C THR A 99 -13.87 -12.89 -4.04
N ARG A 100 -14.96 -13.59 -3.70
CA ARG A 100 -16.03 -13.04 -2.85
C ARG A 100 -15.54 -12.77 -1.42
N VAL A 101 -14.76 -13.67 -0.83
CA VAL A 101 -14.14 -13.45 0.48
C VAL A 101 -13.25 -12.22 0.46
N MET A 102 -12.42 -12.07 -0.57
CA MET A 102 -11.57 -10.89 -0.75
C MET A 102 -12.37 -9.60 -0.93
N GLN A 103 -13.47 -9.62 -1.70
CA GLN A 103 -14.35 -8.45 -1.90
C GLN A 103 -14.99 -7.99 -0.59
N ARG A 104 -15.44 -8.92 0.26
CA ARG A 104 -15.99 -8.61 1.58
C ARG A 104 -14.98 -7.92 2.50
N GLN A 105 -13.70 -8.16 2.29
CA GLN A 105 -12.62 -7.63 3.12
C GLN A 105 -12.02 -6.31 2.57
N ARG A 106 -12.67 -5.67 1.60
CA ARG A 106 -12.25 -4.36 1.08
C ARG A 106 -12.78 -3.22 1.94
N LYS A 107 -11.96 -2.18 2.11
CA LYS A 107 -12.33 -0.89 2.71
C LYS A 107 -12.91 -1.02 4.13
N PHE A 108 -12.15 -1.62 5.03
CA PHE A 108 -12.52 -1.58 6.45
C PHE A 108 -12.49 -0.14 6.98
N GLY A 109 -13.37 0.14 7.93
CA GLY A 109 -13.33 1.38 8.70
C GLY A 109 -12.02 1.52 9.47
N THR A 110 -11.63 2.76 9.71
CA THR A 110 -10.44 3.08 10.51
C THR A 110 -10.78 2.95 11.99
N SER A 111 -10.24 1.92 12.66
CA SER A 111 -10.25 1.80 14.11
C SER A 111 -9.07 2.56 14.73
N PRO A 112 -9.14 3.07 15.98
CA PRO A 112 -8.00 3.69 16.66
C PRO A 112 -6.76 2.78 16.68
N LEU A 113 -6.95 1.47 16.89
CA LEU A 113 -5.86 0.48 16.87
C LEU A 113 -5.18 0.41 15.49
N VAL A 114 -5.98 0.47 14.42
CA VAL A 114 -5.47 0.50 13.04
C VAL A 114 -4.70 1.78 12.77
N ARG A 115 -5.13 2.92 13.33
CA ARG A 115 -4.40 4.19 13.22
C ARG A 115 -3.03 4.10 13.89
N ASN A 116 -2.98 3.57 15.12
CA ASN A 116 -1.73 3.41 15.87
C ASN A 116 -0.75 2.46 15.17
N LEU A 117 -1.24 1.29 14.73
CA LEU A 117 -0.43 0.35 13.96
C LEU A 117 0.01 0.95 12.63
N SER A 118 -0.85 1.68 11.93
CA SER A 118 -0.46 2.33 10.67
C SER A 118 0.61 3.41 10.87
N ALA A 119 0.62 4.09 12.02
CA ALA A 119 1.67 5.04 12.37
C ALA A 119 3.01 4.33 12.64
N GLN A 120 2.99 3.18 13.33
CA GLN A 120 4.19 2.36 13.54
C GLN A 120 4.71 1.76 12.23
N ILE A 121 3.83 1.26 11.35
CA ILE A 121 4.23 0.77 10.03
C ILE A 121 4.82 1.91 9.19
N LEU A 122 4.25 3.12 9.25
CA LEU A 122 4.83 4.29 8.61
C LEU A 122 6.26 4.55 9.12
N GLN A 123 6.47 4.50 10.44
CA GLN A 123 7.80 4.64 11.03
C GLN A 123 8.77 3.53 10.56
N LEU A 124 8.30 2.28 10.45
CA LEU A 124 9.09 1.17 9.90
C LEU A 124 9.41 1.37 8.41
N SER A 125 8.48 1.94 7.64
CA SER A 125 8.65 2.19 6.20
C SER A 125 9.69 3.26 5.87
N THR A 126 10.07 4.06 6.87
CA THR A 126 11.12 5.09 6.77
C THR A 126 12.29 4.78 7.70
N TYR A 127 12.44 3.54 8.16
CA TYR A 127 13.49 3.18 9.12
C TYR A 127 14.89 3.18 8.48
N ALA A 128 15.92 3.36 9.32
CA ALA A 128 17.32 3.43 8.87
C ALA A 128 17.74 2.19 8.06
N TYR A 129 17.45 0.98 8.57
CA TYR A 129 17.79 -0.26 7.89
C TYR A 129 16.91 -0.53 6.65
N SER A 130 17.55 -0.69 5.49
CA SER A 130 16.87 -0.97 4.20
C SER A 130 16.00 -2.23 4.22
N ALA A 131 16.43 -3.27 4.93
CA ALA A 131 15.68 -4.52 5.05
C ALA A 131 14.37 -4.35 5.86
N VAL A 132 14.38 -3.54 6.93
CA VAL A 132 13.16 -3.23 7.69
C VAL A 132 12.27 -2.31 6.86
N ARG A 133 12.89 -1.31 6.21
CA ARG A 133 12.24 -0.33 5.35
C ARG A 133 11.41 -0.98 4.25
N SER A 134 12.03 -1.83 3.43
CA SER A 134 11.36 -2.52 2.31
C SER A 134 10.14 -3.35 2.75
N HIS A 135 10.20 -4.03 3.89
CA HIS A 135 9.05 -4.76 4.44
C HIS A 135 7.97 -3.81 4.98
N GLY A 136 8.36 -2.75 5.69
CA GLY A 136 7.44 -1.71 6.16
C GLY A 136 6.71 -1.00 5.02
N GLN A 137 7.41 -0.74 3.91
CA GLN A 137 6.86 -0.14 2.69
C GLN A 137 5.78 -1.03 2.04
N LEU A 138 6.07 -2.32 1.88
CA LEU A 138 5.09 -3.29 1.37
C LEU A 138 3.88 -3.39 2.29
N ALA A 139 4.09 -3.47 3.60
CA ALA A 139 3.03 -3.52 4.59
C ALA A 139 2.16 -2.25 4.57
N LEU A 140 2.78 -1.06 4.48
CA LEU A 140 2.07 0.22 4.40
C LEU A 140 1.23 0.31 3.14
N LEU A 141 1.77 -0.11 1.99
CA LEU A 141 1.07 -0.13 0.71
C LEU A 141 -0.18 -1.03 0.78
N SER A 142 -0.04 -2.23 1.34
CA SER A 142 -1.16 -3.14 1.57
C SER A 142 -2.19 -2.55 2.54
N CYS A 143 -1.76 -1.89 3.61
CA CYS A 143 -2.64 -1.18 4.53
C CYS A 143 -3.42 -0.05 3.83
N CYS A 144 -2.76 0.75 3.00
CA CYS A 144 -3.37 1.85 2.26
C CYS A 144 -4.44 1.36 1.27
N ARG A 145 -4.26 0.19 0.66
CA ARG A 145 -5.25 -0.43 -0.22
C ARG A 145 -6.45 -1.01 0.55
N ARG A 146 -6.24 -1.41 1.80
CA ARG A 146 -7.25 -2.09 2.63
C ARG A 146 -8.11 -1.13 3.44
N TYR A 147 -7.53 -0.07 4.00
CA TYR A 147 -8.19 0.86 4.92
C TYR A 147 -8.31 2.24 4.28
N ALA A 148 -9.53 2.77 4.20
CA ALA A 148 -9.81 4.00 3.46
C ALA A 148 -9.10 5.24 4.01
N GLY A 149 -8.85 5.30 5.33
CA GLY A 149 -8.23 6.45 5.99
C GLY A 149 -6.70 6.40 6.12
N VAL A 150 -6.07 5.24 5.88
CA VAL A 150 -4.61 5.11 6.11
C VAL A 150 -3.82 5.89 5.07
N CYS A 151 -4.26 5.88 3.81
CA CYS A 151 -3.59 6.64 2.73
C CYS A 151 -3.66 8.16 2.95
N ALA A 152 -4.82 8.68 3.34
CA ALA A 152 -5.00 10.09 3.66
C ALA A 152 -4.16 10.53 4.87
N PHE A 153 -3.91 9.61 5.80
CA PHE A 153 -3.07 9.84 6.97
C PHE A 153 -1.56 9.76 6.67
N SER A 154 -1.13 8.78 5.87
CA SER A 154 0.28 8.54 5.59
C SER A 154 0.86 9.50 4.55
N MET A 155 0.07 9.87 3.54
CA MET A 155 0.57 10.63 2.39
C MET A 155 1.10 12.03 2.75
N PRO A 156 0.37 12.89 3.50
CA PRO A 156 0.90 14.19 3.90
C PRO A 156 2.15 14.07 4.79
N ARG A 157 2.24 13.00 5.60
CA ARG A 157 3.40 12.75 6.46
C ARG A 157 4.64 12.32 5.68
N LEU A 158 4.46 11.49 4.65
CA LEU A 158 5.54 11.12 3.74
C LEU A 158 6.06 12.35 2.98
N ILE A 159 5.17 13.24 2.53
CA ILE A 159 5.54 14.49 1.86
C ILE A 159 6.28 15.42 2.84
N ALA A 160 5.80 15.54 4.08
CA ALA A 160 6.47 16.35 5.11
C ALA A 160 7.87 15.82 5.45
N LEU A 161 8.10 14.51 5.37
CA LEU A 161 9.43 13.93 5.60
C LEU A 161 10.45 14.28 4.49
N ILE A 162 10.01 14.62 3.28
CA ILE A 162 10.89 15.10 2.22
C ILE A 162 11.36 16.53 2.50
N GLN A 163 10.52 17.33 3.15
CA GLN A 163 10.82 18.71 3.55
C GLN A 163 11.59 18.79 4.88
N ASP A 164 11.89 17.67 5.53
CA ASP A 164 12.52 17.67 6.85
C ASP A 164 13.90 18.30 6.75
N THR A 165 14.10 19.50 7.32
CA THR A 165 15.39 20.20 7.29
C THR A 165 16.36 19.70 8.36
N ASP A 166 15.93 18.76 9.21
CA ASP A 166 16.72 18.26 10.33
C ASP A 166 17.76 17.22 9.87
N SER A 167 18.76 17.69 9.14
CA SER A 167 19.90 16.91 8.64
C SER A 167 20.74 16.27 9.76
N ASP A 168 20.74 16.87 10.97
CA ASP A 168 21.50 16.41 12.12
C ASP A 168 20.94 15.14 12.78
N LYS A 169 19.70 14.74 12.45
CA LYS A 169 19.09 13.55 13.06
C LYS A 169 19.68 12.28 12.45
N PRO A 170 20.11 11.30 13.27
CA PRO A 170 20.62 10.03 12.76
C PRO A 170 19.55 9.33 11.92
N GLY A 171 19.94 8.89 10.73
CA GLY A 171 19.01 8.23 9.80
C GLY A 171 18.13 9.18 8.98
N HIS A 172 18.40 10.49 8.97
CA HIS A 172 17.66 11.48 8.18
C HIS A 172 17.57 11.08 6.70
N ASP A 173 18.70 10.83 6.06
CA ASP A 173 18.75 10.47 4.63
C ASP A 173 17.98 9.20 4.33
N GLN A 174 18.12 8.18 5.19
CA GLN A 174 17.40 6.93 5.03
C GLN A 174 15.88 7.10 5.20
N ARG A 175 15.44 8.06 6.03
CA ARG A 175 14.03 8.46 6.16
C ARG A 175 13.54 9.13 4.88
N VAL A 176 14.30 10.08 4.33
CA VAL A 176 13.96 10.79 3.08
C VAL A 176 13.91 9.80 1.92
N VAL A 177 14.93 8.97 1.72
CA VAL A 177 14.95 7.89 0.72
C VAL A 177 13.76 6.94 0.91
N GLY A 178 13.43 6.59 2.15
CA GLY A 178 12.26 5.76 2.46
C GLY A 178 10.94 6.39 2.07
N ALA A 179 10.80 7.71 2.26
CA ALA A 179 9.61 8.45 1.92
C ALA A 179 9.47 8.63 0.39
N THR A 180 10.54 9.02 -0.29
CA THR A 180 10.58 9.19 -1.76
C THR A 180 10.30 7.88 -2.47
N THR A 181 10.96 6.79 -2.07
CA THR A 181 10.71 5.45 -2.64
C THR A 181 9.28 4.95 -2.41
N MET A 182 8.59 5.37 -1.34
CA MET A 182 7.17 5.09 -1.17
C MET A 182 6.29 5.92 -2.08
N LEU A 183 6.60 7.22 -2.20
CA LEU A 183 5.84 8.14 -3.04
C LEU A 183 6.01 7.82 -4.53
N SER A 184 7.13 7.25 -4.96
CA SER A 184 7.34 6.79 -6.35
C SER A 184 6.50 5.56 -6.72
N THR A 185 5.91 4.85 -5.76
CA THR A 185 5.07 3.71 -6.09
C THR A 185 3.80 4.15 -6.83
N GLY A 186 3.40 3.39 -7.86
CA GLY A 186 2.25 3.74 -8.71
C GLY A 186 0.94 4.00 -7.95
N TYR A 187 0.73 3.37 -6.78
CA TYR A 187 -0.45 3.63 -5.96
C TYR A 187 -0.47 5.05 -5.37
N PHE A 188 0.68 5.56 -4.90
CA PHE A 188 0.78 6.92 -4.36
C PHE A 188 0.81 7.93 -5.50
N GLN A 189 1.55 7.67 -6.58
CA GLN A 189 1.57 8.51 -7.78
C GLN A 189 0.17 8.73 -8.36
N ASP A 190 -0.61 7.66 -8.55
CA ASP A 190 -2.00 7.74 -9.01
C ASP A 190 -2.88 8.62 -8.11
N ARG A 191 -2.56 8.72 -6.82
CA ARG A 191 -3.32 9.52 -5.85
C ARG A 191 -2.88 10.98 -5.85
N ILE A 192 -1.58 11.23 -5.94
CA ILE A 192 -1.02 12.58 -6.08
C ILE A 192 -1.58 13.23 -7.35
N LEU A 193 -1.58 12.51 -8.48
CA LEU A 193 -2.11 13.01 -9.76
C LEU A 193 -3.61 13.31 -9.75
N ARG A 194 -4.39 12.63 -8.88
CA ARG A 194 -5.84 12.81 -8.79
C ARG A 194 -6.27 13.93 -7.86
N ASP A 195 -5.42 14.31 -6.90
CA ASP A 195 -5.79 15.23 -5.82
C ASP A 195 -4.93 16.50 -5.85
N TRP A 196 -5.52 17.60 -6.36
CA TRP A 196 -4.82 18.85 -6.62
C TRP A 196 -4.11 19.47 -5.41
N PRO A 197 -4.71 19.53 -4.19
CA PRO A 197 -4.03 20.03 -3.00
C PRO A 197 -2.80 19.20 -2.63
N ILE A 198 -2.88 17.87 -2.77
CA ILE A 198 -1.76 16.97 -2.48
C ILE A 198 -0.67 17.14 -3.52
N MET A 199 -1.03 17.28 -4.81
CA MET A 199 -0.07 17.53 -5.87
C MET A 199 0.72 18.82 -5.64
N ARG A 200 0.03 19.90 -5.23
CA ARG A 200 0.69 21.15 -4.85
C ARG A 200 1.66 20.94 -3.69
N LEU A 201 1.25 20.24 -2.64
CA LEU A 201 2.12 19.93 -1.50
C LEU A 201 3.35 19.11 -1.92
N PHE A 202 3.15 18.12 -2.78
CA PHE A 202 4.22 17.28 -3.31
C PHE A 202 5.24 18.08 -4.14
N LEU A 203 4.78 18.91 -5.08
CA LEU A 203 5.68 19.72 -5.91
C LEU A 203 6.46 20.74 -5.07
N LEU A 204 5.80 21.40 -4.11
CA LEU A 204 6.48 22.29 -3.17
C LEU A 204 7.52 21.54 -2.33
N ALA A 205 7.21 20.32 -1.89
CA ALA A 205 8.16 19.49 -1.13
C ALA A 205 9.40 19.12 -1.94
N VAL A 206 9.23 18.74 -3.21
CA VAL A 206 10.36 18.43 -4.10
C VAL A 206 11.19 19.68 -4.41
N CYS A 207 10.59 20.85 -4.57
CA CYS A 207 11.36 22.08 -4.75
C CYS A 207 12.12 22.49 -3.48
N GLN A 208 11.55 22.22 -2.30
CA GLN A 208 12.17 22.57 -1.02
C GLN A 208 13.22 21.56 -0.53
N SER A 209 13.34 20.40 -1.18
CA SER A 209 14.34 19.39 -0.84
C SER A 209 15.76 19.71 -1.35
N GLU A 210 15.99 20.94 -1.85
CA GLU A 210 17.30 21.43 -2.34
C GLU A 210 18.43 21.30 -1.29
N HIS A 211 18.10 21.31 -0.01
CA HIS A 211 19.06 21.17 1.09
C HIS A 211 19.70 19.77 1.21
N ASN A 212 19.28 18.80 0.40
CA ASN A 212 19.81 17.43 0.44
C ASN A 212 20.96 17.27 -0.55
N ASP A 213 22.19 17.19 -0.05
CA ASP A 213 23.39 17.09 -0.89
C ASP A 213 23.82 15.64 -1.20
N LYS A 214 23.17 14.63 -0.63
CA LYS A 214 23.57 13.23 -0.82
C LYS A 214 23.01 12.65 -2.11
N ASP A 215 23.88 12.09 -2.93
CA ASP A 215 23.55 11.45 -4.23
C ASP A 215 22.39 10.44 -4.12
N GLU A 216 22.38 9.59 -3.09
CA GLU A 216 21.29 8.60 -2.89
C GLU A 216 19.91 9.26 -2.72
N VAL A 217 19.85 10.42 -2.09
CA VAL A 217 18.61 11.18 -1.86
C VAL A 217 18.18 11.85 -3.16
N LEU A 218 19.13 12.48 -3.86
CA LEU A 218 18.92 13.14 -5.15
C LEU A 218 18.41 12.14 -6.21
N ASP A 219 19.05 10.98 -6.35
CA ASP A 219 18.62 9.91 -7.26
C ASP A 219 17.19 9.45 -6.95
N ALA A 220 16.85 9.32 -5.66
CA ALA A 220 15.52 8.91 -5.24
C ALA A 220 14.46 10.00 -5.52
N LEU A 221 14.80 11.27 -5.35
CA LEU A 221 13.96 12.42 -5.70
C LEU A 221 13.74 12.50 -7.22
N ASP A 222 14.80 12.41 -8.00
CA ASP A 222 14.75 12.44 -9.46
C ASP A 222 13.91 11.31 -10.02
N ASN A 223 14.09 10.09 -9.52
CA ASN A 223 13.26 8.95 -9.90
C ASN A 223 11.77 9.19 -9.55
N THR A 224 11.49 9.75 -8.38
CA THR A 224 10.12 10.06 -7.95
C THR A 224 9.49 11.13 -8.83
N PHE A 225 10.24 12.18 -9.17
CA PHE A 225 9.79 13.27 -10.03
C PHE A 225 9.59 12.81 -11.48
N ASN A 226 10.51 12.02 -12.02
CA ASN A 226 10.39 11.42 -13.35
C ASN A 226 9.16 10.50 -13.45
N THR A 227 8.88 9.72 -12.40
CA THR A 227 7.68 8.88 -12.34
C THR A 227 6.41 9.72 -12.33
N PHE A 228 6.41 10.82 -11.57
CA PHE A 228 5.31 11.79 -11.57
C PHE A 228 5.08 12.40 -12.95
N LEU A 229 6.14 12.88 -13.61
CA LEU A 229 6.06 13.46 -14.95
C LEU A 229 5.51 12.45 -15.97
N ALA A 230 6.02 11.22 -15.96
CA ALA A 230 5.56 10.15 -16.84
C ALA A 230 4.05 9.89 -16.69
N GLY A 231 3.50 9.97 -15.47
CA GLY A 231 2.08 9.87 -15.22
C GLY A 231 1.30 11.14 -15.61
N TRP A 232 1.86 12.32 -15.37
CA TRP A 232 1.25 13.61 -15.72
C TRP A 232 1.07 13.77 -17.24
N TYR A 233 2.04 13.35 -18.06
CA TYR A 233 1.92 13.41 -19.53
C TYR A 233 0.72 12.62 -20.09
N GLN A 234 0.17 11.67 -19.33
CA GLN A 234 -1.02 10.91 -19.73
C GLN A 234 -2.33 11.62 -19.37
N VAL A 235 -2.25 12.68 -18.56
CA VAL A 235 -3.41 13.49 -18.19
C VAL A 235 -3.70 14.46 -19.33
N SER A 236 -4.68 14.13 -20.16
CA SER A 236 -5.20 15.09 -21.14
C SER A 236 -5.86 16.24 -20.38
N LEU A 237 -5.29 17.44 -20.48
CA LEU A 237 -6.01 18.65 -20.17
C LEU A 237 -7.12 18.75 -21.23
N SER A 238 -8.35 18.35 -20.88
CA SER A 238 -9.50 18.83 -21.62
C SER A 238 -9.51 20.34 -21.41
N ILE A 239 -8.94 21.08 -22.35
CA ILE A 239 -9.09 22.53 -22.41
C ILE A 239 -10.60 22.73 -22.51
N PRO A 240 -11.26 23.31 -21.48
CA PRO A 240 -12.65 23.72 -21.64
C PRO A 240 -12.69 24.57 -22.92
N ASN A 241 -13.66 24.36 -23.80
CA ASN A 241 -13.82 25.20 -24.99
C ASN A 241 -14.01 26.66 -24.53
N TYR A 242 -12.92 27.42 -24.38
CA TYR A 242 -12.93 28.85 -24.10
C TYR A 242 -13.50 29.66 -25.28
N THR A 243 -13.95 29.00 -26.34
CA THR A 243 -14.69 29.59 -27.45
C THR A 243 -16.11 30.00 -27.07
N GLU A 244 -16.61 29.59 -25.90
CA GLU A 244 -17.86 30.09 -25.31
C GLU A 244 -17.53 30.94 -24.07
N TRP A 245 -16.72 31.99 -24.26
CA TRP A 245 -16.70 33.09 -23.31
C TRP A 245 -17.98 33.90 -23.56
N ASP A 246 -19.04 33.61 -22.81
CA ASP A 246 -20.24 34.45 -22.85
C ASP A 246 -19.81 35.90 -22.54
N PRO A 247 -20.00 36.84 -23.48
CA PRO A 247 -19.69 38.23 -23.19
C PRO A 247 -20.54 38.69 -22.00
N PRO A 248 -20.01 39.54 -21.11
CA PRO A 248 -20.79 40.06 -20.00
C PRO A 248 -22.07 40.70 -20.52
N PRO A 249 -23.20 40.55 -19.79
CA PRO A 249 -24.47 41.13 -20.22
C PRO A 249 -24.30 42.64 -20.40
N ALA A 250 -24.76 43.12 -21.56
CA ALA A 250 -24.73 44.53 -21.96
C ALA A 250 -25.57 45.41 -21.04
#